data_AF-A0A7L0SEP0-F1
#
_entry.id   AF-A0A7L0SEP0-F1
#
_cell.length_a   1.000
_cell.length_b   1.000
_cell.length_c   1.000
_cell.angle_alpha   90.00
_cell.angle_beta   90.00
_cell.angle_gamma   90.00
#
_symmetry.space_group_name_H-M   'P 1'
#
loop_
_entity.id
_entity.type
_entity.pdbx_description
1 polymer ?
#
loop_
_entity_poly.entity_id
_entity_poly.type
_entity_poly.pdbx_seq_one_letter_code
_entity_poly.pdbx_strand_id
1 'polypeptide(L)'
;QRVTFCQLKEALAVDWSGEKAKAALRRTAPDYFLLQVLLQFRTDNARDPSPQNYAQDSKALLQIRRHVLEGLGVGADLLPDDFVSYCFSEMAPVCAVVGGVLGQEVVKALSQRDPPHNNFFFFDGIKGTGIVECLGPS
;
A
#
# COMPACT_ATOMS: atom_id res chain seq x y z
N GLN A 1 15.03 -1.83 22.72
CA GLN A 1 14.68 -0.46 22.30
C GLN A 1 13.16 -0.37 22.27
N ARG A 2 12.55 0.71 22.78
CA ARG A 2 11.08 0.88 22.74
C ARG A 2 10.73 1.50 21.38
N VAL A 3 9.85 0.86 20.62
CA VAL A 3 9.36 1.35 19.33
C VAL A 3 7.96 1.93 19.54
N THR A 4 7.70 3.10 18.94
CA THR A 4 6.37 3.74 18.94
C THR A 4 5.75 3.58 17.56
N PHE A 5 4.46 3.24 17.53
CA PHE A 5 3.67 3.12 16.32
C PHE A 5 2.59 4.20 16.32
N CYS A 6 2.29 4.76 15.14
CA CYS A 6 1.16 5.67 14.95
C CYS A 6 -0.14 4.92 14.69
N GLN A 7 -1.25 5.66 14.67
CA GLN A 7 -2.53 5.09 14.28
C GLN A 7 -2.58 4.85 12.77
N LEU A 8 -3.31 3.81 12.33
CA LEU A 8 -3.50 3.52 10.91
C LEU A 8 -4.12 4.71 10.16
N LYS A 9 -5.03 5.45 10.80
CA LYS A 9 -5.63 6.67 10.23
C LYS A 9 -4.56 7.70 9.86
N GLU A 10 -3.55 7.88 10.71
CA GLU A 10 -2.46 8.83 10.47
C GLU A 10 -1.53 8.30 9.37
N ALA A 11 -1.26 6.99 9.37
CA ALA A 11 -0.42 6.34 8.37
C ALA A 11 -1.03 6.32 6.96
N LEU A 12 -2.37 6.36 6.85
CA LEU A 12 -3.10 6.47 5.57
C LEU A 12 -3.35 7.93 5.14
N ALA A 13 -3.17 8.90 6.03
CA ALA A 13 -3.43 10.32 5.79
C ALA A 13 -2.14 11.15 5.85
N VAL A 14 -1.05 10.63 5.28
CA VAL A 14 0.24 11.32 5.23
C VAL A 14 0.12 12.63 4.42
N ASP A 15 0.57 13.73 5.01
CA ASP A 15 0.69 15.01 4.31
C ASP A 15 1.99 15.06 3.50
N TRP A 16 1.86 15.10 2.17
CA TRP A 16 2.97 15.15 1.21
C TRP A 16 3.41 16.57 0.82
N SER A 17 2.77 17.61 1.37
CA SER A 17 3.04 19.00 1.01
C SER A 17 4.38 19.53 1.58
N GLY A 18 4.79 19.03 2.74
CA GLY A 18 6.00 19.45 3.45
C GLY A 18 7.29 19.04 2.74
N GLU A 19 8.35 19.84 2.88
CA GLU A 19 9.63 19.62 2.18
C GLU A 19 10.30 18.28 2.55
N LYS A 20 10.23 17.89 3.82
CA LYS A 20 10.66 16.55 4.28
C LYS A 20 9.82 15.42 3.67
N ALA A 21 8.51 15.63 3.56
CA ALA A 21 7.60 14.66 2.98
C ALA A 21 7.83 14.50 1.47
N LYS A 22 8.15 15.57 0.74
CA LYS A 22 8.55 15.51 -0.68
C LYS A 22 9.84 14.72 -0.90
N ALA A 23 10.80 14.82 0.02
CA ALA A 23 12.01 14.00 -0.03
C ALA A 23 11.72 12.51 0.26
N ALA A 24 10.85 12.24 1.25
CA ALA A 24 10.37 10.89 1.56
C ALA A 24 9.57 10.27 0.40
N LEU A 25 8.71 11.07 -0.24
CA LEU A 25 7.85 10.68 -1.37
C LEU A 25 8.63 10.01 -2.50
N ARG A 26 9.84 10.51 -2.80
CA ARG A 26 10.72 9.95 -3.83
C ARG A 26 11.25 8.55 -3.49
N ARG A 27 11.22 8.20 -2.21
CA ARG A 27 11.71 6.92 -1.68
C ARG A 27 10.58 5.97 -1.32
N THR A 28 9.37 6.50 -1.11
CA THR A 28 8.17 5.73 -0.81
C THR A 28 7.84 4.78 -1.94
N ALA A 29 7.61 3.51 -1.61
CA ALA A 29 7.14 2.52 -2.57
C ALA A 29 5.83 2.94 -3.27
N PRO A 30 5.72 2.79 -4.60
CA PRO A 30 4.46 2.98 -5.36
C PRO A 30 3.27 2.23 -4.77
N ASP A 31 3.53 1.09 -4.15
CA ASP A 31 2.58 0.19 -3.50
C ASP A 31 1.73 0.88 -2.42
N TYR A 32 2.24 1.93 -1.77
CA TYR A 32 1.43 2.75 -0.86
C TYR A 32 0.27 3.43 -1.60
N PHE A 33 0.53 4.00 -2.78
CA PHE A 33 -0.51 4.63 -3.59
C PHE A 33 -1.45 3.59 -4.20
N LEU A 34 -0.93 2.42 -4.57
CA LEU A 34 -1.76 1.29 -5.01
C LEU A 34 -2.75 0.88 -3.91
N LEU A 35 -2.29 0.77 -2.66
CA LEU A 35 -3.16 0.49 -1.51
C LEU A 35 -4.27 1.54 -1.39
N GLN A 36 -3.94 2.84 -1.49
CA GLN A 36 -4.93 3.92 -1.41
C GLN A 36 -6.01 3.80 -2.51
N VAL A 37 -5.58 3.49 -3.74
CA VAL A 37 -6.50 3.29 -4.88
C VAL A 37 -7.42 2.09 -4.66
N LEU A 38 -6.89 0.96 -4.19
CA LEU A 38 -7.68 -0.24 -3.92
C LEU A 38 -8.66 -0.05 -2.75
N LEU A 39 -8.24 0.65 -1.68
CA LEU A 39 -9.11 1.00 -0.57
C LEU A 39 -10.26 1.92 -1.00
N GLN A 40 -9.98 2.90 -1.86
CA GLN A 40 -11.02 3.77 -2.42
C GLN A 40 -11.96 2.97 -3.33
N PHE A 41 -11.44 2.09 -4.20
CA PHE A 41 -12.28 1.21 -5.02
C PHE A 41 -13.22 0.34 -4.17
N ARG A 42 -12.69 -0.26 -3.10
CA ARG A 42 -13.48 -1.07 -2.15
C ARG A 42 -14.56 -0.24 -1.46
N THR A 43 -14.25 1.02 -1.11
CA THR A 43 -15.20 1.94 -0.50
C THR A 43 -16.35 2.27 -1.45
N ASP A 44 -16.05 2.53 -2.72
CA ASP A 44 -17.05 2.95 -3.71
C ASP A 44 -17.91 1.77 -4.21
N ASN A 45 -17.35 0.56 -4.29
CA ASN A 45 -17.99 -0.59 -4.93
C ASN A 45 -18.42 -1.69 -3.94
N ALA A 46 -18.04 -1.58 -2.67
CA ALA A 46 -18.24 -2.61 -1.64
C ALA A 46 -17.69 -4.01 -2.03
N ARG A 47 -16.69 -4.04 -2.91
CA ARG A 47 -15.99 -5.24 -3.39
C ARG A 47 -14.59 -4.88 -3.89
N ASP A 48 -13.75 -5.89 -4.07
CA ASP A 48 -12.45 -5.74 -4.73
C ASP A 48 -12.56 -5.86 -6.26
N PRO A 49 -11.51 -5.44 -7.02
CA PRO A 49 -11.44 -5.62 -8.46
C PRO A 49 -11.51 -7.10 -8.85
N SER A 50 -12.32 -7.43 -9.84
CA SER A 50 -12.62 -8.80 -10.24
C SER A 50 -12.20 -9.04 -11.71
N PRO A 51 -11.53 -10.16 -12.02
CA PRO A 51 -11.18 -10.52 -13.40
C PRO A 51 -12.40 -10.64 -14.32
N GLN A 52 -13.56 -11.03 -13.77
CA GLN A 52 -14.80 -11.15 -14.53
C GLN A 52 -15.27 -9.78 -15.07
N ASN A 53 -14.95 -8.69 -14.36
CA ASN A 53 -15.31 -7.32 -14.74
C ASN A 53 -14.07 -6.49 -15.14
N TYR A 54 -12.99 -7.15 -15.59
CA TYR A 54 -11.67 -6.53 -15.79
C TYR A 54 -11.72 -5.19 -16.54
N ALA A 55 -12.45 -5.11 -17.66
CA ALA A 55 -12.51 -3.90 -18.47
C ALA A 55 -13.16 -2.72 -17.74
N GLN A 56 -14.24 -2.97 -16.98
CA GLN A 56 -14.96 -1.95 -16.24
C GLN A 56 -14.16 -1.53 -15.00
N ASP A 57 -13.63 -2.50 -14.26
CA ASP A 57 -12.86 -2.28 -13.05
C ASP A 57 -11.54 -1.57 -13.34
N SER A 58 -10.84 -1.93 -14.43
CA SER A 58 -9.61 -1.25 -14.85
C SER A 58 -9.86 0.22 -15.16
N LYS A 59 -10.97 0.54 -15.83
CA LYS A 59 -11.36 1.92 -16.12
C LYS A 59 -11.66 2.69 -14.83
N ALA A 60 -12.39 2.08 -13.90
CA ALA A 60 -12.70 2.68 -12.61
C ALA A 60 -11.43 2.90 -11.77
N LEU A 61 -10.51 1.93 -11.71
CA LEU A 61 -9.24 2.03 -11.01
C LEU A 61 -8.36 3.17 -11.55
N LEU A 62 -8.26 3.32 -12.87
CA LEU A 62 -7.50 4.43 -13.48
C LEU A 62 -8.11 5.79 -13.15
N GLN A 63 -9.45 5.88 -13.07
CA GLN A 63 -10.13 7.10 -12.64
C GLN A 63 -9.88 7.37 -11.16
N ILE A 64 -10.06 6.38 -10.29
CA ILE A 64 -9.83 6.50 -8.84
C ILE A 64 -8.39 6.91 -8.56
N ARG A 65 -7.41 6.29 -9.23
CA ARG A 65 -6.00 6.69 -9.14
C ARG A 65 -5.81 8.18 -9.37
N ARG A 66 -6.38 8.72 -10.45
CA ARG A 66 -6.26 10.14 -10.76
C ARG A 66 -6.77 10.99 -9.59
N HIS A 67 -7.98 10.72 -9.11
CA HIS A 67 -8.59 11.49 -8.02
C HIS A 67 -7.81 11.36 -6.71
N VAL A 68 -7.30 10.16 -6.38
CA VAL A 68 -6.51 9.91 -5.17
C VAL A 68 -5.17 10.65 -5.23
N LEU A 69 -4.42 10.55 -6.32
CA LEU A 69 -3.12 11.22 -6.45
C LEU A 69 -3.27 12.75 -6.50
N GLU A 70 -4.29 13.25 -7.21
CA GLU A 70 -4.63 14.68 -7.21
C GLU A 70 -5.02 15.17 -5.81
N GLY A 71 -5.84 14.41 -5.08
CA GLY A 71 -6.25 14.74 -3.71
C GLY A 71 -5.09 14.73 -2.70
N LEU A 72 -4.08 13.91 -2.93
CA LEU A 72 -2.82 13.90 -2.15
C LEU A 72 -1.82 14.97 -2.60
N GLY A 73 -2.07 15.65 -3.73
CA GLY A 73 -1.17 16.66 -4.28
C GLY A 73 0.16 16.09 -4.79
N VAL A 74 0.16 14.84 -5.25
CA VAL A 74 1.38 14.13 -5.71
C VAL A 74 1.33 13.86 -7.22
N GLY A 75 2.50 13.54 -7.80
CA GLY A 75 2.62 13.30 -9.23
C GLY A 75 1.94 12.00 -9.69
N ALA A 76 1.32 12.03 -10.87
CA ALA A 76 0.67 10.86 -11.47
C ALA A 76 1.66 9.75 -11.85
N ASP A 77 2.94 10.08 -11.97
CA ASP A 77 4.06 9.17 -12.28
C ASP A 77 4.39 8.21 -11.13
N LEU A 78 3.92 8.49 -9.91
CA LEU A 78 4.16 7.62 -8.74
C LEU A 78 3.46 6.27 -8.81
N LEU A 79 2.36 6.17 -9.56
CA LEU A 79 1.68 4.90 -9.83
C LEU A 79 1.38 4.80 -11.33
N PRO A 80 2.23 4.11 -12.11
CA PRO A 80 2.07 4.00 -13.56
C PRO A 80 0.77 3.27 -13.96
N ASP A 81 0.20 3.60 -15.12
CA ASP A 81 -1.14 3.12 -15.58
C ASP A 81 -1.23 1.60 -15.73
N ASP A 82 -0.10 0.91 -15.92
CA ASP A 82 -0.04 -0.54 -16.10
C ASP A 82 -0.36 -1.33 -14.82
N PHE A 83 -0.50 -0.65 -13.66
CA PHE A 83 -0.85 -1.27 -12.38
C PHE A 83 -2.11 -2.13 -12.41
N VAL A 84 -3.07 -1.78 -13.27
CA VAL A 84 -4.30 -2.55 -13.46
C VAL A 84 -4.04 -3.97 -13.99
N SER A 85 -2.86 -4.24 -14.56
CA SER A 85 -2.51 -5.56 -15.09
C SER A 85 -2.11 -6.57 -14.00
N TYR A 86 -1.86 -6.11 -12.77
CA TYR A 86 -1.27 -6.93 -11.71
C TYR A 86 -1.87 -6.74 -10.31
N CYS A 87 -3.03 -6.07 -10.21
CA CYS A 87 -3.73 -5.84 -8.95
C CYS A 87 -5.09 -6.56 -8.82
N PHE A 88 -5.30 -7.63 -9.60
CA PHE A 88 -6.54 -8.40 -9.62
C PHE A 88 -6.38 -9.79 -9.01
N SER A 89 -7.45 -10.28 -8.37
CA SER A 89 -7.53 -11.61 -7.74
C SER A 89 -6.61 -11.81 -6.52
N GLU A 90 -6.79 -12.94 -5.86
CA GLU A 90 -5.91 -13.43 -4.81
C GLU A 90 -5.04 -14.57 -5.35
N MET A 91 -3.73 -14.34 -5.42
CA MET A 91 -2.79 -15.34 -5.91
C MET A 91 -2.20 -16.13 -4.74
N ALA A 92 -2.37 -17.46 -4.74
CA ALA A 92 -1.89 -18.32 -3.64
C ALA A 92 -0.40 -18.11 -3.26
N PRO A 93 0.55 -17.93 -4.21
CA PRO A 93 1.93 -17.62 -3.87
C PRO A 93 2.09 -16.28 -3.13
N VAL A 94 1.33 -15.25 -3.50
CA VAL A 94 1.35 -13.94 -2.84
C VAL A 94 0.78 -14.04 -1.42
N CYS A 95 -0.34 -14.76 -1.25
CA CYS A 95 -0.92 -15.03 0.06
C CYS A 95 0.05 -15.75 1.00
N ALA A 96 0.82 -16.72 0.48
CA ALA A 96 1.82 -17.44 1.26
C ALA A 96 2.96 -16.51 1.74
N VAL A 97 3.47 -15.64 0.87
CA VAL A 97 4.53 -14.68 1.23
C VAL A 97 4.02 -13.66 2.26
N VAL A 98 2.92 -12.97 1.95
CA VAL A 98 2.36 -11.93 2.83
C VAL A 98 1.90 -12.52 4.16
N GLY A 99 1.24 -13.69 4.13
CA GLY A 99 0.82 -14.41 5.33
C GLY A 99 1.99 -14.88 6.18
N GLY A 100 3.09 -15.33 5.58
CA GLY A 100 4.31 -15.70 6.30
C GLY A 100 4.93 -14.51 7.03
N VAL A 101 5.08 -13.37 6.35
CA VAL A 101 5.63 -12.14 6.95
C VAL A 101 4.71 -11.63 8.06
N LEU A 102 3.40 -11.49 7.79
CA LEU A 102 2.45 -11.03 8.78
C LEU A 102 2.39 -11.95 10.00
N GLY A 103 2.36 -13.27 9.79
CA GLY A 103 2.37 -14.26 10.86
C GLY A 103 3.62 -14.14 11.74
N GLN A 104 4.79 -13.92 11.13
CA GLN A 104 6.03 -13.70 11.87
C GLN A 104 6.00 -12.39 12.68
N GLU A 105 5.46 -11.30 12.13
CA GLU A 105 5.33 -10.04 12.86
C GLU A 105 4.38 -10.15 14.07
N VAL A 106 3.30 -10.91 13.94
CA VAL A 106 2.41 -11.23 15.06
C VAL A 106 3.15 -11.98 16.17
N VAL A 107 3.98 -12.97 15.83
CA VAL A 107 4.80 -13.72 16.80
C VAL A 107 5.81 -12.80 17.50
N LYS A 108 6.51 -11.93 16.78
CA LYS A 108 7.45 -10.95 17.36
C LYS A 108 6.75 -10.02 18.34
N ALA A 109 5.60 -9.46 17.95
CA ALA A 109 4.82 -8.56 18.79
C ALA A 109 4.31 -9.24 20.08
N LEU A 110 3.78 -10.46 19.99
CA LEU A 110 3.26 -11.20 21.14
C LEU A 110 4.36 -11.71 22.08
N SER A 111 5.47 -12.20 21.52
CA SER A 111 6.61 -12.70 22.30
C SER A 111 7.48 -11.58 22.88
N GLN A 112 7.30 -10.34 22.42
CA GLN A 112 8.15 -9.19 22.72
C GLN A 112 9.63 -9.47 22.43
N ARG A 113 9.88 -10.31 21.42
CA ARG A 113 11.21 -10.72 20.98
C ARG A 113 11.44 -10.25 19.55
N ASP A 114 12.63 -9.70 19.33
CA ASP A 114 13.08 -9.08 18.08
C ASP A 114 12.29 -7.80 17.71
N PRO A 115 12.91 -6.82 17.04
CA PRO A 115 12.19 -5.61 16.65
C PRO A 115 11.16 -5.91 15.54
N PRO A 116 9.90 -5.48 15.70
CA PRO A 116 8.90 -5.57 14.64
C PRO A 116 9.19 -4.55 13.51
N HIS A 117 8.71 -4.85 12.32
CA HIS A 117 8.63 -3.88 11.21
C HIS A 117 7.71 -2.71 11.61
N ASN A 118 8.09 -1.48 11.25
CA ASN A 118 7.34 -0.26 11.55
C ASN A 118 7.14 0.55 10.26
N ASN A 119 5.94 0.70 9.72
CA ASN A 119 4.65 0.06 10.08
C ASN A 119 3.93 -0.59 8.90
N PHE A 120 4.45 -0.42 7.67
CA PHE A 120 3.94 -1.08 6.48
C PHE A 120 4.96 -2.07 5.93
N PHE A 121 4.44 -3.16 5.37
CA PHE A 121 5.17 -4.07 4.52
C PHE A 121 4.44 -4.18 3.18
N PHE A 122 5.13 -3.85 2.10
CA PHE A 122 4.64 -3.96 0.73
C PHE A 122 5.39 -5.06 0.00
N PHE A 123 4.67 -5.84 -0.81
CA PHE A 123 5.23 -6.93 -1.57
C PHE A 123 4.79 -6.87 -3.03
N ASP A 124 5.77 -6.74 -3.92
CA ASP A 124 5.60 -6.79 -5.37
C ASP A 124 6.08 -8.16 -5.87
N GLY A 125 5.12 -9.02 -6.25
CA GLY A 125 5.39 -10.36 -6.74
C GLY A 125 6.01 -10.42 -8.15
N ILE A 126 5.91 -9.34 -8.94
CA ILE A 126 6.53 -9.27 -10.28
C ILE A 126 8.03 -9.01 -10.14
N LYS A 127 8.41 -8.06 -9.27
CA LYS A 127 9.80 -7.73 -9.00
C LYS A 127 10.45 -8.64 -7.96
N GLY A 128 9.65 -9.37 -7.19
CA GLY A 128 10.11 -10.18 -6.06
C GLY A 128 10.62 -9.34 -4.89
N THR A 129 10.13 -8.13 -4.73
CA THR A 129 10.61 -7.17 -3.72
C THR A 129 9.65 -7.06 -2.55
N GLY A 130 10.18 -7.17 -1.33
CA GLY A 130 9.48 -6.84 -0.09
C GLY A 130 10.09 -5.60 0.56
N ILE A 131 9.30 -4.54 0.73
CA ILE A 131 9.76 -3.24 1.25
C ILE A 131 9.04 -2.95 2.56
N VAL A 132 9.80 -2.55 3.58
CA VAL A 132 9.25 -2.03 4.83
C VAL A 132 9.28 -0.51 4.78
N GLU A 133 8.13 0.12 4.99
CA GLU A 133 7.96 1.57 5.00
C GLU A 133 7.45 2.05 6.36
N CYS A 134 7.99 3.15 6.85
CA CYS A 134 7.52 3.82 8.06
C CYS A 134 6.73 5.06 7.65
N LEU A 135 5.40 4.94 7.62
CA LEU A 135 4.50 6.01 7.18
C LEU A 135 3.65 6.52 8.33
N GLY A 136 3.45 7.84 8.36
CA GLY A 136 2.83 8.54 9.48
C GLY A 136 3.84 9.08 10.49
N PRO A 137 3.37 9.70 11.58
CA PRO A 137 4.24 10.24 12.62
C PRO A 137 5.01 9.12 13.34
N SER A 138 6.27 9.36 13.67
CA SER A 138 7.10 8.50 14.53
C SER A 138 7.17 9.02 15.95
#